data_AF-A0A9I9ECB3-F1
#
_entry.id   AF-A0A9I9ECB3-F1
#
_cell.length_a   1.000
_cell.length_b   1.000
_cell.length_c   1.000
_cell.angle_alpha   90.00
_cell.angle_beta   90.00
_cell.angle_gamma   90.00
#
_symmetry.space_group_name_H-M   'P 1'
#
loop_
_entity.id
_entity.type
_entity.pdbx_description
1 polymer ?
#
loop_
_entity_poly.entity_id
_entity_poly.type
_entity_poly.pdbx_seq_one_letter_code
_entity_poly.pdbx_strand_id
1 'polypeptide(L)'
;MGKLAYILDGDNVRHGLNRDLGFKAEDRAENIRRVGEVAKLFADAGVICIANVISPYRRDRDVCRGILPDGYFIEVFIDVPLEVCEARDAKGLYKLARAGKIKGHCNLLCWYR
;
A
#
# COMPACT_ATOMS: atom_id res chain seq x y z
N MET A 1 22.94 -18.85 -2.79
CA MET A 1 21.95 -18.79 -3.89
C MET A 1 21.05 -17.59 -3.66
N GLY A 2 20.83 -16.76 -4.67
CA GLY A 2 19.92 -15.61 -4.60
C GLY A 2 18.47 -16.02 -4.91
N LYS A 3 17.50 -15.23 -4.44
CA LYS A 3 16.09 -15.32 -4.84
C LYS A 3 15.74 -14.03 -5.59
N LEU A 4 14.98 -14.15 -6.67
CA LEU A 4 14.46 -12.99 -7.38
C LEU A 4 13.39 -12.31 -6.51
N ALA A 5 13.52 -11.01 -6.34
CA ALA A 5 12.57 -10.20 -5.60
C ALA A 5 12.24 -8.92 -6.37
N TYR A 6 11.01 -8.44 -6.22
CA TYR A 6 10.54 -7.21 -6.85
C TYR A 6 9.68 -6.40 -5.89
N ILE A 7 9.81 -5.07 -5.96
CA ILE A 7 9.09 -4.13 -5.08
C ILE A 7 7.95 -3.46 -5.86
N LEU A 8 6.73 -3.66 -5.39
CA LEU A 8 5.54 -2.90 -5.80
C LEU A 8 5.34 -1.74 -4.82
N ASP A 9 5.85 -0.57 -5.20
CA ASP A 9 5.81 0.65 -4.40
C ASP A 9 4.62 1.53 -4.76
N GLY A 10 4.07 2.21 -3.75
CA GLY A 10 2.96 3.13 -3.93
C GLY A 10 3.23 4.15 -5.05
N ASP A 11 4.46 4.63 -5.17
CA ASP A 11 4.84 5.58 -6.23
C ASP A 11 4.92 4.90 -7.60
N ASN A 12 5.56 3.72 -7.71
CA ASN A 12 5.74 3.05 -9.01
C ASN A 12 4.41 2.55 -9.58
N VAL A 13 3.52 2.05 -8.72
CA VAL A 13 2.20 1.60 -9.12
C VAL A 13 1.32 2.80 -9.49
N ARG A 14 1.36 3.90 -8.72
CA ARG A 14 0.51 5.09 -8.98
C ARG A 14 0.95 5.94 -10.16
N HIS A 15 2.20 5.89 -10.61
CA HIS A 15 2.61 6.58 -11.84
C HIS A 15 2.23 5.80 -13.12
N GLY A 16 2.08 4.48 -13.02
CA GLY A 16 1.76 3.59 -14.14
C GLY A 16 0.37 2.98 -14.02
N LEU A 17 0.32 1.78 -13.43
CA LEU A 17 -0.86 0.91 -13.39
C LEU A 17 -2.09 1.58 -12.75
N ASN A 18 -1.88 2.42 -11.73
CA ASN A 18 -2.94 3.03 -10.92
C ASN A 18 -2.99 4.56 -11.06
N ARG A 19 -2.51 5.11 -12.18
CA ARG A 19 -2.47 6.57 -12.43
C ARG A 19 -3.85 7.22 -12.51
N ASP A 20 -4.88 6.42 -12.79
CA ASP A 20 -6.29 6.81 -12.85
C ASP A 20 -6.96 6.91 -11.47
N LEU A 21 -6.34 6.35 -10.43
CA LEU A 21 -6.93 6.24 -9.10
C LEU A 21 -6.53 7.41 -8.20
N GLY A 22 -7.54 8.06 -7.61
CA GLY A 22 -7.35 9.11 -6.62
C GLY A 22 -7.03 8.57 -5.22
N PHE A 23 -7.49 9.31 -4.21
CA PHE A 23 -7.28 9.03 -2.79
C PHE A 23 -8.57 8.80 -2.01
N LYS A 24 -9.70 8.65 -2.71
CA LYS A 24 -10.99 8.27 -2.10
C LYS A 24 -10.93 6.83 -1.58
N ALA A 25 -11.89 6.45 -0.74
CA ALA A 25 -11.91 5.12 -0.14
C ALA A 25 -12.02 4.02 -1.20
N GLU A 26 -12.84 4.25 -2.23
CA GLU A 26 -13.08 3.33 -3.34
C GLU A 26 -11.81 3.19 -4.21
N ASP A 27 -11.17 4.31 -4.54
CA ASP A 27 -9.91 4.34 -5.30
C ASP A 27 -8.79 3.61 -4.54
N ARG A 28 -8.77 3.71 -3.20
CA ARG A 28 -7.81 2.98 -2.35
C ARG A 28 -8.07 1.49 -2.36
N ALA A 29 -9.32 1.07 -2.25
CA ALA A 29 -9.68 -0.34 -2.32
C ALA A 29 -9.30 -0.94 -3.68
N GLU A 30 -9.58 -0.22 -4.78
CA GLU A 30 -9.19 -0.65 -6.13
C GLU A 30 -7.67 -0.68 -6.31
N ASN A 31 -6.96 0.28 -5.74
CA ASN A 31 -5.49 0.29 -5.74
C ASN A 31 -4.94 -0.98 -5.07
N ILE A 32 -5.45 -1.35 -3.90
CA ILE A 32 -5.03 -2.56 -3.18
C ILE A 32 -5.42 -3.82 -3.95
N ARG A 33 -6.62 -3.88 -4.54
CA ARG A 33 -7.06 -5.00 -5.38
C ARG A 33 -6.10 -5.22 -6.55
N ARG A 34 -5.77 -4.17 -7.32
CA ARG A 34 -4.84 -4.25 -8.46
C ARG A 34 -3.43 -4.68 -8.02
N VAL A 35 -2.93 -4.14 -6.91
CA VAL A 35 -1.63 -4.56 -6.35
C VAL A 35 -1.64 -6.02 -5.94
N GLY A 36 -2.70 -6.50 -5.31
CA GLY A 36 -2.87 -7.91 -4.92
C GLY A 36 -2.82 -8.86 -6.12
N GLU A 37 -3.54 -8.54 -7.20
CA GLU A 37 -3.54 -9.35 -8.43
C GLU A 37 -2.15 -9.37 -9.09
N VAL A 38 -1.45 -8.24 -9.13
CA VAL A 38 -0.08 -8.20 -9.68
C VAL A 38 0.89 -8.96 -8.79
N ALA A 39 0.79 -8.84 -7.47
CA ALA A 39 1.61 -9.60 -6.53
C ALA A 39 1.40 -11.11 -6.69
N LYS A 40 0.16 -11.55 -6.97
CA LYS A 40 -0.16 -12.93 -7.32
C LYS A 40 0.55 -13.39 -8.59
N LEU A 41 0.55 -12.58 -9.65
CA LEU A 41 1.30 -12.91 -10.88
C LEU A 41 2.80 -13.03 -10.63
N PHE A 42 3.39 -12.17 -9.79
CA PHE A 42 4.80 -12.29 -9.41
C PHE A 42 5.08 -13.56 -8.61
N ALA A 43 4.21 -13.89 -7.65
CA ALA A 43 4.34 -15.09 -6.84
C ALA A 43 4.21 -16.37 -7.70
N ASP A 44 3.28 -16.37 -8.66
CA ASP A 44 3.10 -17.45 -9.63
C ASP A 44 4.35 -17.63 -10.53
N ALA A 45 5.00 -16.51 -10.91
CA ALA A 45 6.26 -16.51 -11.64
C ALA A 45 7.50 -16.90 -10.78
N GLY A 46 7.31 -17.24 -9.50
CA GLY A 46 8.39 -17.62 -8.58
C GLY A 46 9.21 -16.44 -8.04
N VAL A 47 8.69 -15.22 -8.13
CA VAL A 47 9.33 -13.99 -7.64
C VAL A 47 8.78 -13.62 -6.26
N ILE A 48 9.67 -13.24 -5.34
CA ILE A 48 9.28 -12.68 -4.04
C ILE A 48 8.79 -11.25 -4.27
N CYS A 49 7.47 -11.04 -4.21
CA CYS A 49 6.87 -9.73 -4.36
C CYS A 49 6.78 -9.03 -3.00
N ILE A 50 7.33 -7.82 -2.90
CA ILE A 50 7.24 -6.96 -1.72
C ILE A 50 6.35 -5.76 -2.08
N ALA A 51 5.15 -5.69 -1.51
CA ALA A 51 4.23 -4.57 -1.72
C ALA A 51 4.26 -3.61 -0.53
N ASN A 52 4.88 -2.43 -0.67
CA ASN A 52 4.98 -1.40 0.39
C ASN A 52 3.97 -0.27 0.17
N VAL A 53 2.69 -0.65 0.10
CA VAL A 53 1.56 0.28 -0.09
C VAL A 53 0.78 0.51 1.20
N ILE A 54 0.24 1.73 1.39
CA ILE A 54 -0.67 2.01 2.50
C ILE A 54 -2.00 1.28 2.24
N SER A 55 -2.28 0.27 3.06
CA SER A 55 -3.46 -0.60 2.98
C SER A 55 -4.32 -0.46 4.25
N PRO A 56 -5.06 0.65 4.41
CA PRO A 56 -5.66 1.01 5.69
C PRO A 56 -6.70 -0.03 6.13
N TYR A 57 -7.56 -0.46 5.22
CA TYR A 57 -8.71 -1.30 5.54
C TYR A 57 -8.35 -2.79 5.61
N ARG A 58 -8.61 -3.41 6.76
CA ARG A 58 -8.40 -4.86 6.96
C ARG A 58 -9.08 -5.73 5.90
N ARG A 59 -10.30 -5.38 5.50
CA ARG A 59 -11.06 -6.12 4.47
C ARG A 59 -10.29 -6.26 3.16
N ASP A 60 -9.56 -5.22 2.75
CA ASP A 60 -8.85 -5.21 1.47
C ASP A 60 -7.59 -6.10 1.58
N ARG A 61 -6.93 -6.09 2.75
CA ARG A 61 -5.82 -6.99 3.07
C ARG A 61 -6.26 -8.46 3.12
N ASP A 62 -7.45 -8.71 3.67
CA ASP A 62 -8.03 -10.05 3.74
C ASP A 62 -8.36 -10.59 2.34
N VAL A 63 -8.87 -9.74 1.43
CA VAL A 63 -9.06 -10.11 0.02
C VAL A 63 -7.73 -10.46 -0.64
N CYS A 64 -6.67 -9.65 -0.47
CA CYS A 64 -5.35 -9.96 -1.02
C CYS A 64 -4.78 -11.28 -0.46
N ARG A 65 -4.99 -11.57 0.82
CA ARG A 65 -4.59 -12.85 1.43
C ARG A 65 -5.36 -14.02 0.80
N GLY A 66 -6.66 -13.86 0.57
CA GLY A 66 -7.54 -14.91 0.06
C GLY A 66 -7.35 -15.28 -1.42
N ILE A 67 -6.72 -14.42 -2.23
CA ILE A 67 -6.44 -14.73 -3.65
C ILE A 67 -5.13 -15.51 -3.87
N LEU A 68 -4.30 -15.62 -2.83
CA LEU A 68 -3.00 -16.31 -2.84
C LEU A 68 -3.12 -17.68 -2.14
N PRO A 69 -2.29 -18.66 -2.51
CA PRO A 69 -2.22 -19.93 -1.78
C PRO A 69 -1.78 -19.74 -0.32
N ASP A 70 -2.16 -20.68 0.54
CA ASP A 70 -1.75 -20.66 1.95
C ASP A 70 -0.21 -20.60 2.08
N GLY A 71 0.26 -19.71 2.94
CA GLY A 71 1.69 -19.49 3.19
C GLY A 71 2.40 -18.59 2.18
N TYR A 72 1.73 -18.14 1.10
CA TYR A 72 2.34 -17.23 0.11
C TYR A 72 2.20 -15.75 0.49
N PHE A 73 1.22 -15.43 1.33
CA PHE A 73 0.98 -14.06 1.79
C PHE A 73 1.52 -13.86 3.20
N ILE A 74 2.41 -12.88 3.37
CA ILE A 74 2.94 -12.46 4.66
C ILE A 74 2.55 -11.00 4.88
N GLU A 75 1.81 -10.74 5.95
CA GLU A 75 1.45 -9.38 6.36
C GLU A 75 2.48 -8.85 7.35
N VAL A 76 3.03 -7.67 7.08
CA VAL A 76 3.96 -6.97 7.97
C VAL A 76 3.31 -5.65 8.39
N PHE A 77 2.90 -5.56 9.64
CA PHE A 77 2.37 -4.31 10.20
C PHE A 77 3.51 -3.43 10.70
N ILE A 78 3.68 -2.28 10.06
CA ILE A 78 4.66 -1.27 10.46
C ILE A 78 3.97 -0.34 11.47
N ASP A 79 4.06 -0.70 12.76
CA ASP A 79 3.51 0.09 13.86
C ASP A 79 4.48 1.20 14.25
N VAL A 80 4.27 2.38 13.69
CA VAL A 80 5.06 3.57 13.99
C VAL A 80 4.10 4.67 14.45
N PRO A 81 4.35 5.29 15.62
CA PRO A 81 3.54 6.40 16.09
C PRO A 81 3.46 7.52 15.05
N LEU A 82 2.27 8.09 14.95
CA LEU A 82 1.95 9.07 13.93
C LEU A 82 2.79 10.33 14.06
N GLU A 83 3.11 10.74 15.28
CA GLU A 83 3.97 11.88 15.58
C GLU A 83 5.38 11.66 15.02
N VAL A 84 5.87 10.41 15.01
CA VAL A 84 7.17 10.06 14.42
C VAL A 84 7.09 10.11 12.89
N CYS A 85 6.00 9.62 12.30
CA CYS A 85 5.76 9.73 10.86
C CYS A 85 5.66 11.19 10.40
N GLU A 86 4.93 12.03 11.14
CA GLU A 86 4.78 13.46 10.89
C GLU A 86 6.08 14.23 11.09
N ALA A 87 6.89 13.88 12.10
CA ALA A 87 8.19 14.51 12.30
C ALA A 87 9.18 14.18 11.18
N ARG A 88 9.11 12.97 10.61
CA ARG A 88 9.98 12.55 9.51
C ARG A 88 9.58 13.18 8.17
N ASP A 89 8.29 13.27 7.89
CA ASP A 89 7.66 13.86 6.69
C ASP A 89 8.53 13.89 5.42
N ALA A 90 9.08 12.75 5.03
CA ALA A 90 10.14 12.68 4.01
C ALA A 90 9.73 13.28 2.64
N LYS A 91 8.42 13.34 2.37
CA LYS A 91 7.85 13.88 1.12
C LYS A 91 7.10 15.21 1.32
N GLY A 92 7.09 15.78 2.53
CA GLY A 92 6.35 17.01 2.84
C GLY A 92 4.82 16.86 2.81
N LEU A 93 4.31 15.62 2.73
CA LEU A 93 2.88 15.33 2.53
C LEU A 93 2.07 15.60 3.79
N TYR A 94 2.62 15.34 4.97
CA TYR A 94 1.96 15.66 6.24
C TYR A 94 1.81 17.18 6.40
N LYS A 95 2.86 17.95 6.10
CA LYS A 95 2.79 19.42 6.11
C LYS A 95 1.73 19.96 5.16
N LEU A 96 1.64 19.42 3.93
CA LEU A 96 0.63 19.82 2.95
C LEU A 96 -0.79 19.44 3.37
N ALA A 97 -0.96 18.27 4.00
CA ALA A 97 -2.24 17.81 4.54
C ALA A 97 -2.70 18.70 5.71
N ARG A 98 -1.81 19.03 6.65
CA ARG A 98 -2.09 19.95 7.78
C ARG A 98 -2.44 21.36 7.30
N ALA A 99 -1.84 21.81 6.19
CA ALA A 99 -2.18 23.07 5.53
C ALA A 99 -3.48 23.03 4.70
N GLY A 100 -4.19 21.89 4.66
CA GLY A 100 -5.44 21.73 3.91
C GLY A 100 -5.27 21.66 2.39
N LYS A 101 -4.03 21.56 1.89
CA LYS A 101 -3.70 21.54 0.45
C LYS A 101 -3.93 20.18 -0.19
N ILE A 102 -3.98 19.11 0.61
CA ILE A 102 -4.28 17.75 0.15
C ILE A 102 -5.50 17.26 0.93
N LYS A 103 -6.62 17.03 0.22
CA LYS A 103 -7.82 16.40 0.78
C LYS A 103 -7.74 14.89 0.58
N GLY A 104 -8.11 14.12 1.60
CA GLY A 104 -8.10 12.66 1.50
C GLY A 104 -6.70 12.04 1.48
N HIS A 105 -5.65 12.81 1.83
CA HIS A 105 -4.43 12.17 2.35
C HIS A 105 -4.86 11.23 3.46
N CYS A 106 -4.13 10.13 3.66
CA CYS A 106 -4.40 9.19 4.74
C CYS A 106 -4.37 10.01 6.04
N ASN A 107 -5.53 10.53 6.46
CA ASN A 107 -5.62 11.42 7.60
C ASN A 107 -5.07 10.63 8.77
N LEU A 108 -4.63 11.33 9.80
CA LEU A 108 -4.20 10.80 11.09
C LEU A 108 -5.01 9.59 11.63
N LEU A 109 -6.23 9.36 11.14
CA LEU A 109 -7.18 8.31 11.47
C LEU A 109 -7.15 7.04 10.60
N CYS A 110 -6.64 7.07 9.35
CA CYS A 110 -6.68 5.87 8.47
C CYS A 110 -5.57 4.86 8.77
N TRP A 111 -4.63 5.17 9.65
CA TRP A 111 -3.60 4.23 10.10
C TRP A 111 -4.12 3.18 11.09
N TYR A 112 -5.37 3.31 11.57
CA TYR A 112 -5.86 2.61 12.77
C TYR A 112 -7.08 1.68 12.58
N ARG A 113 -7.49 1.30 11.34
CA ARG A 113 -8.63 0.38 11.13
C ARG A 113 -8.44 -0.65 10.01
#